data_AF-X6D695-F1
#
_entry.id   AF-X6D695-F1
#
_cell.length_a   1.000
_cell.length_b   1.000
_cell.length_c   1.000
_cell.angle_alpha   90.00
_cell.angle_beta   90.00
_cell.angle_gamma   90.00
#
_symmetry.space_group_name_H-M   'P 1'
#
loop_
_entity.id
_entity.type
_entity.pdbx_description
1 polymer ?
#
loop_
_entity_poly.entity_id
_entity_poly.type
_entity_poly.pdbx_seq_one_letter_code
_entity_poly.pdbx_strand_id
1 'polypeptide(L)' 'MKREPCRICGEPKTDGHHANYRKPADVDWLCRKHHKLVHRRALKVKPGGRS' A
#
# COMPACT_ATOMS: atom_id res chain seq x y z
N MET A 1 -0.17 10.90 10.84
CA MET A 1 -0.46 10.30 9.51
C MET A 1 -1.89 9.78 9.53
N LYS A 2 -2.75 10.26 8.62
CA LYS A 2 -4.08 9.64 8.41
C LYS A 2 -3.85 8.35 7.61
N ARG A 3 -4.44 7.23 8.06
CA ARG A 3 -4.41 5.97 7.31
C ARG A 3 -5.42 6.11 6.18
N GLU A 4 -5.00 5.83 4.94
CA GLU A 4 -5.93 5.82 3.80
C GLU A 4 -6.54 4.43 3.63
N PRO A 5 -7.75 4.32 3.05
CA PRO A 5 -8.31 3.03 2.68
C PRO A 5 -7.45 2.31 1.64
N CYS A 6 -7.65 1.01 1.51
CA CYS A 6 -6.87 0.18 0.60
C CYS A 6 -7.01 0.71 -0.83
N ARG A 7 -5.92 1.03 -1.51
CA ARG A 7 -5.98 1.54 -2.90
C ARG A 7 -6.57 0.56 -3.92
N ILE A 8 -6.66 -0.73 -3.59
CA ILE A 8 -7.19 -1.76 -4.50
C ILE A 8 -8.70 -1.97 -4.31
N CYS A 9 -9.19 -1.95 -3.07
CA CYS A 9 -10.58 -2.31 -2.78
C CYS A 9 -11.32 -1.37 -1.82
N GLY A 10 -10.69 -0.30 -1.35
CA GLY A 10 -11.31 0.68 -0.45
C GLY A 10 -11.45 0.24 1.01
N GLU A 11 -10.94 -0.94 1.40
CA GLU A 11 -11.04 -1.43 2.77
C GLU A 11 -10.37 -0.46 3.76
N PRO A 12 -11.08 0.04 4.79
CA PRO A 12 -10.52 0.97 5.77
C PRO A 12 -9.48 0.34 6.70
N LYS A 13 -9.51 -0.99 6.91
CA LYS A 13 -8.45 -1.70 7.64
C LYS A 13 -7.25 -1.97 6.74
N THR A 14 -6.33 -1.00 6.73
CA THR A 14 -5.08 -1.08 5.98
C THR A 14 -3.84 -1.11 6.86
N ASP A 15 -2.79 -1.73 6.33
CA ASP A 15 -1.42 -1.62 6.78
C ASP A 15 -0.62 -0.76 5.79
N GLY A 16 0.38 -0.05 6.30
CA GLY A 16 1.33 0.69 5.46
C GLY A 16 2.31 -0.27 4.79
N HIS A 17 2.19 -0.45 3.48
CA HIS A 17 3.18 -1.14 2.69
C HIS A 17 4.33 -0.20 2.37
N HIS A 18 5.52 -0.54 2.84
CA HIS A 18 6.76 0.19 2.57
C HIS A 18 7.59 -0.64 1.58
N ALA A 19 7.60 -0.24 0.31
CA ALA A 19 8.46 -0.88 -0.68
C ALA A 19 9.94 -0.56 -0.44
N ASN A 20 10.22 0.60 0.17
CA ASN A 20 11.56 1.03 0.55
C ASN A 20 11.53 1.70 1.92
N TYR A 21 12.03 0.99 2.94
CA TYR A 21 12.11 1.48 4.32
C TYR A 21 12.93 2.78 4.46
N ARG A 22 13.71 3.17 3.45
CA ARG A 22 14.44 4.44 3.41
C ARG A 22 13.59 5.66 3.01
N LYS A 23 12.33 5.46 2.61
CA LYS A 23 11.40 6.54 2.22
C LYS A 23 10.10 6.47 3.05
N PRO A 24 10.09 7.01 4.28
CA PRO A 24 8.93 6.94 5.17
C PRO A 24 7.69 7.71 4.66
N ALA A 25 7.85 8.56 3.65
CA ALA A 25 6.76 9.30 3.02
C ALA A 25 6.04 8.51 1.89
N ASP A 26 6.64 7.41 1.41
CA ASP A 26 6.10 6.56 0.34
C ASP A 26 5.42 5.33 0.96
N VAL A 27 4.20 5.55 1.46
CA VAL A 27 3.38 4.51 2.10
C VAL A 27 2.21 4.16 1.20
N ASP A 28 2.19 2.91 0.72
CA ASP A 28 1.04 2.34 0.02
C ASP A 28 0.08 1.73 1.06
N TRP A 29 -1.10 2.33 1.23
CA TRP A 29 -2.11 1.78 2.12
C TRP A 29 -2.83 0.61 1.45
N LEU A 30 -2.64 -0.58 2.01
CA LEU A 30 -3.22 -1.82 1.50
C LEU A 30 -3.82 -2.63 2.65
N CYS A 31 -4.98 -3.25 2.40
CA CYS A 31 -5.50 -4.23 3.35
C CYS A 31 -4.60 -5.47 3.38
N ARG A 32 -4.62 -6.22 4.48
CA ARG A 32 -3.73 -7.38 4.69
C ARG A 32 -3.72 -8.39 3.52
N LYS A 33 -4.87 -8.59 2.87
CA LYS A 33 -5.01 -9.48 1.70
C LYS A 33 -4.20 -8.95 0.51
N HIS A 34 -4.44 -7.71 0.12
CA HIS A 34 -3.73 -7.07 -0.99
C HIS A 34 -2.26 -6.83 -0.68
N HIS A 35 -1.93 -6.48 0.56
CA HIS A 35 -0.56 -6.36 1.03
C HIS A 35 0.24 -7.66 0.81
N LYS A 36 -0.30 -8.81 1.20
CA LYS A 36 0.32 -10.12 0.93
C LYS A 36 0.42 -10.45 -0.56
N LEU A 37 -0.55 -10.03 -1.37
CA LEU A 37 -0.51 -10.27 -2.82
C LEU A 37 0.60 -9.45 -3.50
N VAL A 38 0.81 -8.22 -3.05
CA VAL A 38 1.93 -7.37 -3.50
C VAL A 38 3.28 -7.99 -3.14
N HIS A 39 3.45 -8.46 -1.90
CA HIS A 39 4.68 -9.18 -1.49
C HIS A 39 4.93 -10.43 -2.32
N ARG A 40 3.87 -11.16 -2.69
CA ARG A 40 3.95 -12.32 -3.57
C ARG A 40 4.14 -11.98 -5.06
N ARG A 41 4.28 -10.70 -5.42
CA ARG A 41 4.32 -10.17 -6.80
C ARG A 41 3.09 -10.56 -7.65
N ALA A 42 2.02 -11.02 -7.02
CA ALA A 42 0.76 -11.35 -7.66
C ALA A 42 -0.02 -10.09 -8.05
N LEU A 43 0.28 -8.95 -7.41
CA LEU A 43 -0.25 -7.64 -7.76
C LEU A 43 0.89 -6.62 -7.84
N LYS A 44 0.90 -5.80 -8.89
CA LYS A 44 1.79 -4.63 -9.00
C LYS A 44 1.03 -3.40 -8.53
N VAL A 45 1.32 -2.92 -7.32
CA VAL A 45 0.83 -1.60 -6.89
C VAL A 45 1.76 -0.56 -7.52
N LYS A 46 1.20 0.32 -8.35
CA LYS A 46 1.96 1.46 -8.86
C LYS A 46 2.20 2.41 -7.68
N PRO A 47 3.46 2.86 -7.44
CA PRO A 47 3.72 3.86 -6.43
C PRO A 47 2.87 5.09 -6.75
N GLY A 48 2.21 5.62 -5.73
CA GLY A 48 1.30 6.75 -5.85
C GLY A 48 2.04 7.99 -6.34
N GLY A 49 2.11 8.16 -7.66
CA GLY A 49 2.50 9.41 -8.28
C GLY A 49 1.50 10.47 -7.88
N ARG A 50 1.92 11.38 -6.99
CA ARG A 50 1.40 12.74 -6.99
C ARG A 50 1.95 13.39 -8.26
N SER A 51 1.04 13.84 -9.12
CA SER A 51 1.35 14.74 -10.24
C SER A 51 2.23 15.91 -9.80
#